data_AF-A0A2G8K4Q7-F1
#
_entry.id   AF-A0A2G8K4Q7-F1
#
_cell.length_a   1.000
_cell.length_b   1.000
_cell.length_c   1.000
_cell.angle_alpha   90.00
_cell.angle_beta   90.00
_cell.angle_gamma   90.00
#
_symmetry.space_group_name_H-M   'P 1'
#
loop_
_entity.id
_entity.type
_entity.pdbx_description
1 polymer ?
#
loop_
_entity_poly.entity_id
_entity_poly.type
_entity_poly.pdbx_seq_one_letter_code
_entity_poly.pdbx_strand_id
1 'polypeptide(L)'
;IPWAICITSSLTVETLKSNMNSRSITVFWQLLEYVFQLDVSSGKWRLSSTESLTSGIVEPEEDLEMLRSICSGGMALRRSDSRLLQRVHIQFLEIASRHKIPLSCLVLDTFREAEQHSITLENGNHVPALSTLEEIQIRTEKRSEFTIEQVVGLLCYAQKCQKLKKISFIDCLVPLCFPNDSLWPCESDTPRVLWKPGEQELDLNFTRGRWMVESQEYLTLEVQMLEYA
;
A
#
# COMPACT_ATOMS: atom_id res chain seq x y z
N ILE A 1 -20.04 3.01 1.40
CA ILE A 1 -19.55 1.98 2.34
C ILE A 1 -20.68 1.65 3.32
N PRO A 2 -21.62 0.73 3.01
CA PRO A 2 -22.82 0.56 3.82
C PRO A 2 -22.86 -0.70 4.71
N TRP A 3 -21.74 -1.30 5.10
CA TRP A 3 -21.76 -2.48 6.00
C TRP A 3 -21.41 -2.17 7.46
N ALA A 4 -21.15 -0.90 7.81
CA ALA A 4 -21.00 -0.48 9.19
C ALA A 4 -22.34 -0.25 9.92
N ILE A 5 -23.49 -0.37 9.24
CA ILE A 5 -24.81 -0.10 9.83
C ILE A 5 -25.79 -1.18 9.39
N CYS A 6 -25.79 -2.32 10.08
CA CYS A 6 -26.98 -3.13 10.31
C CYS A 6 -26.70 -4.19 11.39
N ILE A 7 -26.51 -3.74 12.63
CA ILE A 7 -27.07 -4.49 13.76
C ILE A 7 -28.23 -3.64 14.25
N THR A 8 -29.42 -4.11 13.91
CA THR A 8 -30.73 -3.51 14.15
C THR A 8 -30.88 -2.95 15.56
N SER A 9 -31.14 -1.63 15.60
CA SER A 9 -31.96 -0.78 16.49
C SER A 9 -32.69 -1.30 17.74
N SER A 10 -32.43 -2.50 18.28
CA SER A 10 -33.09 -3.02 19.50
C SER A 10 -32.19 -3.78 20.46
N LEU A 11 -30.90 -3.94 20.16
CA LEU A 11 -29.94 -4.59 21.07
C LEU A 11 -29.23 -3.52 21.92
N THR A 12 -29.74 -3.26 23.12
CA THR A 12 -28.98 -2.47 24.09
C THR A 12 -27.85 -3.33 24.67
N VAL A 13 -26.76 -2.68 25.10
CA VAL A 13 -25.63 -3.34 25.79
C VAL A 13 -26.12 -4.14 27.00
N GLU A 14 -27.19 -3.67 27.66
CA GLU A 14 -27.81 -4.34 28.81
C GLU A 14 -28.54 -5.62 28.42
N THR A 15 -29.27 -5.62 27.28
CA THR A 15 -29.93 -6.83 26.76
C THR A 15 -28.92 -7.88 26.30
N LEU A 16 -27.81 -7.45 25.68
CA LEU A 16 -26.68 -8.31 25.31
C LEU A 16 -26.02 -8.94 26.55
N LYS A 17 -25.70 -8.12 27.56
CA LYS A 17 -25.11 -8.58 28.83
C LYS A 17 -26.00 -9.62 29.53
N SER A 18 -27.28 -9.35 29.65
CA SER A 18 -28.23 -10.24 30.34
C SER A 18 -28.37 -11.59 29.63
N ASN A 19 -28.51 -11.60 28.30
CA ASN A 19 -28.68 -12.85 27.54
C ASN A 19 -27.39 -13.68 27.41
N MET A 20 -26.27 -13.02 27.11
CA MET A 20 -25.01 -13.73 26.82
C MET A 20 -24.34 -14.28 28.07
N ASN A 21 -24.40 -13.55 29.20
CA ASN A 21 -23.87 -14.04 30.49
C ASN A 21 -24.67 -15.23 31.02
N SER A 22 -25.98 -15.28 30.77
CA SER A 22 -26.84 -16.40 31.20
C SER A 22 -26.54 -17.71 30.46
N ARG A 23 -25.91 -17.66 29.28
CA ARG A 23 -25.71 -18.82 28.40
C ARG A 23 -24.24 -19.14 28.11
N SER A 24 -23.29 -18.47 28.77
CA SER A 24 -21.86 -18.60 28.52
C SER A 24 -21.51 -18.49 27.03
N ILE A 25 -22.15 -17.56 26.32
CA ILE A 25 -21.96 -17.39 24.88
C ILE A 25 -20.71 -16.55 24.65
N THR A 26 -19.74 -17.12 23.94
CA THR A 26 -18.56 -16.40 23.46
C THR A 26 -18.79 -16.01 22.00
N VAL A 27 -18.63 -14.72 21.70
CA VAL A 27 -18.76 -14.20 20.33
C VAL A 27 -17.38 -13.84 19.81
N PHE A 28 -17.07 -14.43 18.66
CA PHE A 28 -15.85 -14.16 17.93
C PHE A 28 -16.17 -13.48 16.61
N TRP A 29 -15.30 -12.56 16.21
CA TRP A 29 -15.25 -12.02 14.86
C TRP A 29 -13.85 -12.33 14.34
N GLN A 30 -13.76 -13.12 13.28
CA GLN A 30 -12.48 -13.46 12.67
C GLN A 30 -12.24 -12.59 11.45
N LEU A 31 -11.07 -11.98 11.40
CA LEU A 31 -10.52 -11.35 10.23
C LEU A 31 -9.19 -12.03 9.93
N LEU A 32 -9.21 -12.98 8.98
CA LEU A 32 -8.05 -13.77 8.56
C LEU A 32 -7.48 -14.60 9.71
N GLU A 33 -6.20 -14.42 10.04
CA GLU A 33 -5.53 -15.05 11.17
C GLU A 33 -5.92 -14.44 12.52
N TYR A 34 -6.57 -13.27 12.55
CA TYR A 34 -6.90 -12.59 13.81
C TYR A 34 -8.31 -12.93 14.27
N VAL A 35 -8.42 -13.44 15.49
CA VAL A 35 -9.70 -13.67 16.13
C VAL A 35 -9.95 -12.57 17.15
N PHE A 36 -11.01 -11.81 16.97
CA PHE A 36 -11.47 -10.82 17.94
C PHE A 36 -12.57 -11.43 18.78
N GLN A 37 -12.46 -11.33 20.09
CA GLN A 37 -13.49 -11.76 21.03
C GLN A 37 -14.23 -10.53 21.55
N LEU A 38 -15.56 -10.58 21.50
CA LEU A 38 -16.39 -9.57 22.15
C LEU A 38 -16.29 -9.74 23.67
N ASP A 39 -15.76 -8.73 24.35
CA ASP A 39 -15.89 -8.61 25.79
C ASP A 39 -17.30 -8.11 26.11
N VAL A 40 -18.18 -9.05 26.44
CA VAL A 40 -19.58 -8.81 26.78
C VAL A 40 -19.75 -7.81 27.93
N SER A 41 -18.79 -7.76 28.87
CA SER A 41 -18.87 -6.86 30.04
C SER A 41 -18.64 -5.40 29.66
N SER A 42 -17.83 -5.13 28.64
CA SER A 42 -17.51 -3.79 28.18
C SER A 42 -18.16 -3.41 26.84
N GLY A 43 -18.69 -4.38 26.10
CA GLY A 43 -19.17 -4.20 24.72
C GLY A 43 -18.06 -3.93 23.71
N LYS A 44 -16.79 -4.14 24.10
CA LYS A 44 -15.62 -3.87 23.24
C LYS A 44 -15.06 -5.16 22.66
N TRP A 45 -14.56 -5.09 21.44
CA TRP A 45 -13.81 -6.17 20.82
C TRP A 45 -12.38 -6.18 21.32
N ARG A 46 -11.87 -7.36 21.71
CA ARG A 46 -10.48 -7.59 22.14
C ARG A 46 -9.82 -8.59 21.22
N LEU A 47 -8.54 -8.40 20.92
CA LEU A 47 -7.79 -9.38 20.15
C LEU A 47 -7.59 -10.65 21.01
N SER A 48 -7.99 -11.80 20.48
CA SER A 48 -7.84 -13.11 21.11
C SER A 48 -6.60 -13.80 20.52
N SER A 49 -5.82 -14.45 21.39
CA SER A 49 -4.60 -15.17 21.00
C SER A 49 -4.94 -16.34 20.08
N THR A 50 -4.28 -16.41 18.93
CA THR A 50 -4.54 -17.36 17.85
C THR A 50 -4.16 -18.80 18.20
N GLU A 51 -3.33 -19.00 19.21
CA GLU A 51 -2.75 -20.29 19.58
C GLU A 51 -3.75 -21.31 20.17
N SER A 52 -4.94 -20.89 20.58
CA SER A 52 -5.92 -21.76 21.26
C SER A 52 -7.25 -21.97 20.51
N LEU A 53 -7.45 -21.34 19.34
CA LEU A 53 -8.76 -21.29 18.66
C LEU A 53 -8.79 -21.96 17.28
N THR A 54 -7.66 -22.45 16.78
CA THR A 54 -7.54 -23.04 15.43
C THR A 54 -8.25 -24.40 15.27
N SER A 55 -8.75 -25.02 16.34
CA SER A 55 -9.36 -26.36 16.25
C SER A 55 -10.85 -26.36 15.82
N GLY A 56 -11.51 -25.21 15.73
CA GLY A 56 -12.95 -25.15 15.51
C GLY A 56 -13.45 -24.01 14.63
N ILE A 57 -12.56 -23.15 14.12
CA ILE A 57 -12.96 -22.09 13.21
C ILE A 57 -12.78 -22.59 11.78
N VAL A 58 -13.90 -22.73 11.08
CA VAL A 58 -13.96 -22.94 9.64
C VAL A 58 -13.10 -21.85 9.00
N GLU A 59 -12.11 -22.23 8.18
CA GLU A 59 -11.40 -21.24 7.37
C GLU A 59 -12.45 -20.46 6.58
N PRO A 60 -12.59 -19.15 6.79
CA PRO A 60 -13.59 -18.39 6.07
C PRO A 60 -13.27 -18.56 4.59
N GLU A 61 -14.25 -19.01 3.82
CA GLU A 61 -14.18 -19.00 2.37
C GLU A 61 -13.87 -17.54 1.99
N GLU A 62 -12.63 -17.28 1.59
CA GLU A 62 -12.18 -15.92 1.30
C GLU A 62 -13.02 -15.41 0.13
N ASP A 63 -13.79 -14.35 0.33
CA ASP A 63 -14.61 -13.73 -0.72
C ASP A 63 -13.68 -13.04 -1.73
N LEU A 64 -13.16 -13.84 -2.65
CA LEU A 64 -12.20 -13.41 -3.67
C LEU A 64 -12.83 -12.41 -4.64
N GLU A 65 -14.15 -12.43 -4.83
CA GLU A 65 -14.86 -11.45 -5.67
C GLU A 65 -14.87 -10.07 -5.00
N MET A 66 -15.18 -10.02 -3.70
CA MET A 66 -15.05 -8.79 -2.92
C MET A 66 -13.61 -8.27 -2.96
N LEU A 67 -12.61 -9.13 -2.70
CA LEU A 67 -11.21 -8.71 -2.73
C LEU A 67 -10.79 -8.17 -4.10
N ARG A 68 -11.18 -8.83 -5.20
CA ARG A 68 -10.94 -8.33 -6.56
C ARG A 68 -11.55 -6.95 -6.76
N SER A 69 -12.79 -6.74 -6.30
CA SER A 69 -13.46 -5.45 -6.40
C SER A 69 -12.79 -4.36 -5.58
N ILE A 70 -12.26 -4.66 -4.40
CA ILE A 70 -11.54 -3.69 -3.55
C ILE A 70 -10.19 -3.36 -4.20
N CYS A 71 -9.46 -4.36 -4.67
CA CYS A 71 -8.10 -4.22 -5.20
C CYS A 71 -8.04 -3.63 -6.62
N SER A 72 -9.14 -3.59 -7.36
CA SER A 72 -9.18 -3.02 -8.71
C SER A 72 -9.03 -1.50 -8.75
N GLY A 73 -9.52 -0.80 -7.73
CA GLY A 73 -9.63 0.67 -7.71
C GLY A 73 -8.39 1.44 -7.22
N GLY A 74 -7.29 0.73 -6.94
CA GLY A 74 -6.15 1.26 -6.21
C GLY A 74 -6.47 1.44 -4.72
N MET A 75 -5.52 1.08 -3.86
CA MET A 75 -5.72 1.17 -2.41
C MET A 75 -4.79 2.21 -1.79
N ALA A 76 -5.37 3.13 -1.01
CA ALA A 76 -4.64 4.20 -0.37
C ALA A 76 -4.34 3.88 1.10
N LEU A 77 -3.10 4.16 1.52
CA LEU A 77 -2.67 4.17 2.91
C LEU A 77 -2.36 5.61 3.28
N ARG A 78 -3.37 6.31 3.81
CA ARG A 78 -3.28 7.75 4.06
C ARG A 78 -2.72 8.04 5.43
N ARG A 79 -1.96 9.13 5.57
CA ARG A 79 -1.44 9.55 6.89
C ARG A 79 -2.57 9.81 7.89
N SER A 80 -3.73 10.27 7.40
CA SER A 80 -4.93 10.55 8.20
C SER A 80 -5.71 9.30 8.60
N ASP A 81 -5.42 8.14 8.00
CA ASP A 81 -6.05 6.88 8.39
C ASP A 81 -5.60 6.45 9.79
N SER A 82 -6.53 5.87 10.56
CA SER A 82 -6.16 5.27 11.83
C SER A 82 -5.17 4.11 11.62
N ARG A 83 -4.30 3.87 12.60
CA ARG A 83 -3.34 2.75 12.56
C ARG A 83 -4.04 1.40 12.30
N LEU A 84 -5.24 1.20 12.83
CA LEU A 84 -6.04 0.00 12.61
C LEU A 84 -6.56 -0.09 11.17
N LEU A 85 -7.07 1.01 10.61
CA LEU A 85 -7.56 1.06 9.24
C LEU A 85 -6.46 0.75 8.23
N GLN A 86 -5.28 1.37 8.39
CA GLN A 86 -4.14 1.05 7.53
C GLN A 86 -3.72 -0.42 7.65
N ARG A 87 -3.73 -0.99 8.86
CA ARG A 87 -3.39 -2.41 9.06
C ARG A 87 -4.38 -3.32 8.33
N VAL A 88 -5.68 -3.00 8.37
CA VAL A 88 -6.70 -3.76 7.63
C VAL A 88 -6.48 -3.65 6.12
N HIS A 89 -6.17 -2.46 5.59
CA HIS A 89 -5.84 -2.31 4.16
C HIS A 89 -4.59 -3.11 3.77
N ILE A 90 -3.54 -3.08 4.58
CA ILE A 90 -2.31 -3.86 4.36
C ILE A 90 -2.63 -5.35 4.30
N GLN A 91 -3.46 -5.85 5.21
CA GLN A 91 -3.91 -7.24 5.19
C GLN A 91 -4.67 -7.59 3.91
N PHE A 92 -5.53 -6.70 3.41
CA PHE A 92 -6.18 -6.92 2.12
C PHE A 92 -5.17 -7.02 0.97
N LEU A 93 -4.12 -6.20 0.96
CA LEU A 93 -3.04 -6.31 -0.04
C LEU A 93 -2.35 -7.67 0.04
N GLU A 94 -2.03 -8.12 1.25
CA GLU A 94 -1.32 -9.39 1.46
C GLU A 94 -2.12 -10.59 0.98
N ILE A 95 -3.40 -10.68 1.35
CA ILE A 95 -4.29 -11.76 0.89
C ILE A 95 -4.41 -11.71 -0.62
N ALA A 96 -4.69 -10.54 -1.19
CA ALA A 96 -4.83 -10.39 -2.63
C ALA A 96 -3.57 -10.84 -3.37
N SER A 97 -2.40 -10.41 -2.90
CA SER A 97 -1.10 -10.84 -3.43
C SER A 97 -0.89 -12.35 -3.30
N ARG A 98 -1.25 -12.96 -2.17
CA ARG A 98 -1.18 -14.42 -1.93
C ARG A 98 -2.06 -15.19 -2.92
N HIS A 99 -3.26 -14.70 -3.18
CA HIS A 99 -4.22 -15.27 -4.14
C HIS A 99 -3.99 -14.88 -5.59
N LYS A 100 -2.85 -14.24 -5.89
CA LYS A 100 -2.48 -13.80 -7.23
C LYS A 100 -3.50 -12.84 -7.84
N ILE A 101 -4.28 -12.14 -7.02
CA ILE A 101 -5.18 -11.07 -7.42
C ILE A 101 -4.32 -9.87 -7.82
N PRO A 102 -4.50 -9.31 -9.04
CA PRO A 102 -3.79 -8.11 -9.46
C PRO A 102 -4.09 -6.93 -8.54
N LEU A 103 -3.03 -6.24 -8.12
CA LEU A 103 -3.11 -5.02 -7.33
C LEU A 103 -2.75 -3.86 -8.25
N SER A 104 -3.76 -3.14 -8.74
CA SER A 104 -3.58 -2.13 -9.79
C SER A 104 -2.68 -0.98 -9.33
N CYS A 105 -2.88 -0.48 -8.11
CA CYS A 105 -2.11 0.63 -7.57
C CYS A 105 -2.11 0.65 -6.03
N LEU A 106 -0.94 0.89 -5.44
CA LEU A 106 -0.78 1.27 -4.03
C LEU A 106 -0.50 2.77 -3.94
N VAL A 107 -1.35 3.51 -3.25
CA VAL A 107 -1.17 4.95 -3.02
C VAL A 107 -0.68 5.18 -1.60
N LEU A 108 0.46 5.85 -1.44
CA LEU A 108 1.04 6.22 -0.15
C LEU A 108 1.10 7.73 -0.01
N ASP A 109 0.63 8.26 1.11
CA ASP A 109 0.81 9.69 1.42
C ASP A 109 2.24 10.00 1.88
N THR A 110 2.88 9.03 2.54
CA THR A 110 4.19 9.17 3.17
C THR A 110 4.63 7.79 3.67
N PHE A 111 5.92 7.65 3.93
CA PHE A 111 6.49 6.50 4.63
C PHE A 111 7.73 6.98 5.37
N ARG A 112 8.08 6.28 6.46
CA ARG A 112 9.25 6.60 7.26
C ARG A 112 10.52 6.16 6.52
N GLU A 113 10.54 4.90 6.12
CA GLU A 113 11.67 4.25 5.46
C GLU A 113 11.16 3.08 4.61
N ALA A 114 11.96 2.67 3.65
CA ALA A 114 11.67 1.52 2.81
C ALA A 114 12.93 0.67 2.69
N GLU A 115 12.72 -0.64 2.69
CA GLU A 115 13.77 -1.63 2.54
C GLU A 115 13.33 -2.68 1.53
N GLN A 116 14.24 -3.58 1.18
CA GLN A 116 14.01 -4.59 0.15
C GLN A 116 12.72 -5.40 0.34
N HIS A 117 12.28 -5.68 1.57
CA HIS A 117 11.13 -6.56 1.84
C HIS A 117 9.90 -5.83 2.39
N SER A 118 10.02 -4.56 2.77
CA SER A 118 8.91 -3.82 3.36
C SER A 118 9.06 -2.31 3.28
N ILE A 119 7.93 -1.62 3.22
CA ILE A 119 7.82 -0.17 3.47
C ILE A 119 7.30 0.04 4.88
N THR A 120 8.02 0.80 5.69
CA THR A 120 7.59 1.18 7.05
C THR A 120 6.85 2.52 7.00
N LEU A 121 5.57 2.51 7.37
CA LEU A 121 4.75 3.72 7.46
C LEU A 121 5.11 4.55 8.69
N GLU A 122 4.69 5.81 8.72
CA GLU A 122 4.99 6.74 9.82
C GLU A 122 4.53 6.24 11.20
N ASN A 123 3.44 5.48 11.24
CA ASN A 123 2.89 4.90 12.47
C ASN A 123 3.49 3.52 12.83
N GLY A 124 4.51 3.06 12.10
CA GLY A 124 5.20 1.79 12.31
C GLY A 124 4.48 0.57 11.75
N ASN A 125 3.40 0.73 10.98
CA ASN A 125 2.86 -0.39 10.18
C ASN A 125 3.81 -0.69 9.02
N HIS A 126 3.90 -1.97 8.63
CA HIS A 126 4.76 -2.40 7.53
C HIS A 126 3.91 -2.88 6.36
N VAL A 127 4.23 -2.41 5.15
CA VAL A 127 3.69 -2.95 3.90
C VAL A 127 4.71 -3.95 3.37
N PRO A 128 4.43 -5.27 3.36
CA PRO A 128 5.38 -6.26 2.85
C PRO A 128 5.43 -6.23 1.33
N ALA A 129 6.47 -6.79 0.72
CA ALA A 129 6.58 -6.89 -0.74
C ALA A 129 5.38 -7.61 -1.38
N LEU A 130 4.73 -6.96 -2.34
CA LEU A 130 3.50 -7.43 -2.98
C LEU A 130 3.78 -7.93 -4.40
N SER A 131 3.80 -9.25 -4.57
CA SER A 131 4.16 -9.90 -5.84
C SER A 131 3.25 -9.56 -7.03
N THR A 132 2.01 -9.11 -6.76
CA THR A 132 1.02 -8.77 -7.78
C THR A 132 0.80 -7.27 -7.98
N LEU A 133 1.58 -6.42 -7.28
CA LEU A 133 1.48 -4.98 -7.37
C LEU A 133 2.02 -4.46 -8.69
N GLU A 134 1.22 -3.65 -9.39
CA GLU A 134 1.57 -3.12 -10.70
C GLU A 134 2.09 -1.68 -10.67
N GLU A 135 1.59 -0.87 -9.73
CA GLU A 135 1.97 0.54 -9.60
C GLU A 135 2.06 1.01 -8.13
N ILE A 136 3.04 1.87 -7.84
CA ILE A 136 3.12 2.64 -6.59
C ILE A 136 3.00 4.12 -6.91
N GLN A 137 2.12 4.82 -6.20
CA GLN A 137 2.01 6.27 -6.26
C GLN A 137 2.28 6.88 -4.89
N ILE A 138 3.22 7.80 -4.84
CA ILE A 138 3.49 8.64 -3.69
C ILE A 138 2.77 9.97 -3.94
N ARG A 139 1.69 10.25 -3.20
CA ARG A 139 0.86 11.45 -3.35
C ARG A 139 0.82 12.20 -2.03
N THR A 140 1.54 13.30 -1.93
CA THR A 140 1.68 14.01 -0.66
C THR A 140 0.81 15.26 -0.63
N GLU A 141 -0.06 15.43 0.38
CA GLU A 141 -0.90 16.64 0.53
C GLU A 141 -0.09 17.92 0.80
N LYS A 142 1.15 17.77 1.29
CA LYS A 142 2.13 18.83 1.48
C LYS A 142 3.31 18.47 0.62
N ARG A 143 4.05 19.44 0.07
CA ARG A 143 5.32 19.24 -0.66
C ARG A 143 6.39 18.61 0.24
N SER A 144 6.16 17.38 0.67
CA SER A 144 7.02 16.62 1.55
C SER A 144 8.26 16.25 0.77
N GLU A 145 9.40 16.36 1.45
CA GLU A 145 10.70 16.07 0.90
C GLU A 145 11.10 14.64 1.26
N PHE A 146 11.46 13.89 0.23
CA PHE A 146 12.01 12.54 0.38
C PHE A 146 13.52 12.60 0.32
N THR A 147 14.18 11.84 1.20
CA THR A 147 15.63 11.72 1.19
C THR A 147 16.11 10.73 0.12
N ILE A 148 17.41 10.72 -0.17
CA ILE A 148 18.03 9.75 -1.07
C ILE A 148 17.78 8.33 -0.57
N GLU A 149 17.93 8.10 0.73
CA GLU A 149 17.77 6.79 1.37
C GLU A 149 16.32 6.29 1.23
N GLN A 150 15.33 7.18 1.39
CA GLN A 150 13.92 6.82 1.22
C GLN A 150 13.60 6.41 -0.21
N VAL A 151 14.08 7.17 -1.20
CA VAL A 151 13.85 6.85 -2.61
C VAL A 151 14.58 5.57 -3.01
N VAL A 152 15.86 5.42 -2.65
CA VAL A 152 16.65 4.21 -2.92
C VAL A 152 16.03 2.99 -2.24
N GLY A 153 15.61 3.12 -0.98
CA GLY A 153 14.90 2.08 -0.25
C GLY A 153 13.61 1.62 -0.96
N LEU A 154 12.85 2.57 -1.49
CA LEU A 154 11.64 2.27 -2.27
C LEU A 154 11.97 1.56 -3.58
N LEU A 155 13.09 1.91 -4.24
CA LEU A 155 13.57 1.18 -5.42
C LEU A 155 14.01 -0.25 -5.08
N CYS A 156 14.62 -0.47 -3.91
CA CYS A 156 14.96 -1.82 -3.43
C CYS A 156 13.70 -2.65 -3.14
N TYR A 157 12.68 -2.05 -2.52
CA TYR A 157 11.36 -2.67 -2.33
C TYR A 157 10.73 -3.07 -3.66
N ALA A 158 10.81 -2.17 -4.65
CA ALA A 158 10.23 -2.34 -5.97
C ALA A 158 10.77 -3.56 -6.71
N GLN A 159 12.05 -3.89 -6.55
CA GLN A 159 12.66 -5.10 -7.11
C GLN A 159 12.03 -6.41 -6.59
N LYS A 160 11.47 -6.41 -5.38
CA LYS A 160 10.78 -7.60 -4.85
C LYS A 160 9.33 -7.70 -5.32
N CYS A 161 8.79 -6.65 -5.91
CA CYS A 161 7.45 -6.63 -6.48
C CYS A 161 7.52 -7.04 -7.96
N GLN A 162 7.45 -8.34 -8.23
CA GLN A 162 7.68 -8.94 -9.56
C GLN A 162 6.85 -8.34 -10.71
N LYS A 163 5.65 -7.83 -10.42
CA LYS A 163 4.75 -7.25 -11.43
C LYS A 163 4.77 -5.72 -11.46
N LEU A 164 5.62 -5.09 -10.66
CA LEU A 164 5.66 -3.64 -10.52
C LEU A 164 6.28 -3.04 -11.78
N LYS A 165 5.50 -2.21 -12.47
CA LYS A 165 5.90 -1.58 -13.73
C LYS A 165 6.25 -0.11 -13.53
N LYS A 166 5.71 0.51 -12.48
CA LYS A 166 5.71 1.96 -12.35
C LYS A 166 5.73 2.43 -10.90
N ILE A 167 6.54 3.45 -10.64
CA ILE A 167 6.54 4.25 -9.41
C ILE A 167 6.34 5.71 -9.82
N SER A 168 5.46 6.44 -9.14
CA SER A 168 5.21 7.86 -9.44
C SER A 168 5.22 8.70 -8.17
N PHE A 169 6.09 9.71 -8.17
CA PHE A 169 6.19 10.76 -7.17
C PHE A 169 5.36 11.97 -7.64
N ILE A 170 4.24 12.25 -6.98
CA ILE A 170 3.25 13.25 -7.41
C ILE A 170 3.15 14.34 -6.35
N ASP A 171 3.32 15.59 -6.76
CA ASP A 171 3.22 16.78 -5.92
C ASP A 171 4.16 16.76 -4.68
N CYS A 172 5.28 16.04 -4.78
CA CYS A 172 6.30 15.92 -3.73
C CYS A 172 7.69 16.35 -4.19
N LEU A 173 8.58 16.58 -3.23
CA LEU A 173 9.98 16.88 -3.48
C LEU A 173 10.80 15.59 -3.36
N VAL A 174 11.61 15.31 -4.38
CA VAL A 174 12.53 14.17 -4.43
C VAL A 174 13.94 14.69 -4.69
N PRO A 175 14.99 13.91 -4.34
CA PRO A 175 16.36 14.31 -4.62
C PRO A 175 16.57 14.56 -6.11
N LEU A 176 17.23 15.67 -6.47
CA LEU A 176 17.45 16.04 -7.88
C LEU A 176 18.48 15.14 -8.57
N CYS A 177 19.39 14.57 -7.80
CA CYS A 177 20.40 13.65 -8.28
C CYS A 177 20.67 12.55 -7.25
N PHE A 178 21.11 11.42 -7.76
CA PHE A 178 21.48 10.25 -6.99
C PHE A 178 22.94 9.91 -7.31
N PRO A 179 23.76 9.56 -6.30
CA PRO A 179 25.10 9.05 -6.54
C PRO A 179 25.08 7.87 -7.52
N ASN A 180 26.01 7.84 -8.48
CA ASN A 180 26.09 6.75 -9.47
C ASN A 180 26.20 5.37 -8.82
N ASP A 181 26.77 5.28 -7.61
CA ASP A 181 26.92 4.04 -6.87
C ASP A 181 25.67 3.66 -6.04
N SER A 182 24.73 4.60 -5.86
CA SER A 182 23.50 4.40 -5.09
C SER A 182 22.34 3.83 -5.91
N LEU A 183 22.41 3.98 -7.24
CA LEU A 183 21.51 3.38 -8.19
C LEU A 183 22.22 2.19 -8.84
N TRP A 184 21.83 1.00 -8.41
CA TRP A 184 22.41 -0.28 -8.82
C TRP A 184 22.25 -0.53 -10.34
N PRO A 185 23.14 -1.35 -10.96
CA PRO A 185 23.10 -1.60 -12.40
C PRO A 185 21.84 -2.39 -12.73
N CYS A 186 20.91 -1.80 -13.47
CA CYS A 186 19.65 -2.48 -13.72
C CYS A 186 19.66 -3.29 -15.01
N GLU A 187 19.35 -4.58 -14.86
CA GLU A 187 18.85 -5.44 -15.93
C GLU A 187 17.46 -4.95 -16.38
N SER A 188 17.01 -5.43 -17.54
CA SER A 188 15.93 -4.86 -18.38
C SER A 188 14.52 -4.74 -17.77
N ASP A 189 14.31 -5.18 -16.52
CA ASP A 189 12.99 -5.27 -15.86
C ASP A 189 12.79 -4.23 -14.74
N THR A 190 13.49 -3.09 -14.79
CA THR A 190 13.22 -2.00 -13.83
C THR A 190 11.86 -1.35 -14.05
N PRO A 191 11.12 -1.06 -12.96
CA PRO A 191 9.95 -0.22 -13.07
C PRO A 191 10.34 1.19 -13.54
N ARG A 192 9.50 1.79 -14.38
CA ARG A 192 9.62 3.22 -14.70
C ARG A 192 9.40 4.04 -13.43
N VAL A 193 10.25 5.03 -13.19
CA VAL A 193 10.17 5.91 -12.02
C VAL A 193 9.94 7.32 -12.49
N LEU A 194 8.79 7.87 -12.13
CA LEU A 194 8.34 9.17 -12.60
C LEU A 194 8.27 10.17 -11.46
N TRP A 195 8.60 11.41 -11.76
CA TRP A 195 8.39 12.55 -10.89
C TRP A 195 7.52 13.60 -11.60
N LYS A 196 6.44 13.98 -10.91
CA LYS A 196 5.42 14.94 -11.37
C LYS A 196 5.32 16.08 -10.35
N PRO A 197 6.21 17.09 -10.40
CA PRO A 197 6.13 18.25 -9.53
C PRO A 197 5.00 19.25 -9.90
N GLY A 198 4.27 18.97 -10.99
CA GLY A 198 3.17 19.76 -11.53
C GLY A 198 2.70 19.15 -12.86
N GLU A 199 2.50 19.96 -13.90
CA GLU A 199 2.09 19.51 -15.24
C GLU A 199 3.19 18.76 -16.02
N GLN A 200 4.45 18.90 -15.60
CA GLN A 200 5.58 18.22 -16.24
C GLN A 200 5.79 16.83 -15.63
N GLU A 201 6.13 15.86 -16.49
CA GLU A 201 6.52 14.51 -16.11
C GLU A 201 8.01 14.29 -16.42
N LEU A 202 8.75 13.83 -15.42
CA LEU A 202 10.18 13.57 -15.49
C LEU A 202 10.43 12.07 -15.21
N ASP A 203 11.25 11.42 -16.02
CA ASP A 203 11.64 10.02 -15.86
C ASP A 203 13.04 9.93 -15.23
N LEU A 204 13.24 9.00 -14.29
CA LEU A 204 14.54 8.78 -13.66
C LEU A 204 15.45 8.00 -14.61
N ASN A 205 16.48 8.66 -15.11
CA ASN A 205 17.55 7.97 -15.83
C ASN A 205 18.48 7.28 -14.83
N PHE A 206 18.33 5.96 -14.68
CA PHE A 206 19.15 5.14 -13.76
C PHE A 206 20.66 5.19 -14.08
N THR A 207 21.04 5.31 -15.36
CA THR A 207 22.46 5.39 -15.77
C THR A 207 23.12 6.72 -15.34
N ARG A 208 22.36 7.81 -15.32
CA ARG A 208 22.86 9.16 -14.99
C ARG A 208 22.51 9.61 -13.57
N GLY A 209 21.67 8.84 -12.88
CA GLY A 209 21.10 9.19 -11.58
C GLY A 209 20.41 10.54 -11.54
N ARG A 210 19.70 10.91 -12.61
CA ARG A 210 19.03 12.22 -12.74
C ARG A 210 17.69 12.11 -13.46
N TRP A 211 16.80 13.03 -13.13
CA TRP A 211 15.52 13.22 -13.78
C TRP A 211 15.69 13.82 -15.18
N MET A 212 14.99 13.26 -16.15
CA MET A 212 14.98 13.70 -17.55
C MET A 212 13.53 13.98 -17.96
N VAL A 213 13.29 15.05 -18.71
CA VAL A 213 11.97 15.29 -19.30
C VAL A 213 11.64 14.14 -20.23
N GLU A 214 10.45 13.55 -20.08
CA GLU A 214 9.93 12.61 -21.06
C GLU A 214 9.76 13.38 -22.37
N SER A 215 10.72 13.24 -23.29
CA SER A 215 10.63 13.85 -24.60
C SER A 215 9.49 13.18 -25.36
N GLN A 216 8.32 13.80 -25.35
CA GLN A 216 7.50 13.74 -26.55
C GLN A 216 8.34 14.42 -27.64
N GLU A 217 8.62 13.68 -28.72
CA GLU A 217 9.37 14.11 -29.91
C GLU A 217 10.91 14.02 -29.84
N TYR A 218 11.41 12.80 -30.06
CA TYR A 218 12.39 12.66 -31.14
C TYR A 218 11.67 12.96 -32.46
N LEU A 219 11.63 14.21 -32.89
CA LEU A 219 11.55 14.63 -34.29
C LEU A 219 11.79 16.15 -34.36
N THR A 220 12.84 16.53 -35.10
CA THR A 220 13.13 17.88 -35.62
C THR A 220 13.83 18.93 -34.73
N LEU A 221 15.01 18.63 -34.18
CA LEU A 221 16.05 19.65 -33.97
C LEU A 221 17.47 19.22 -34.42
N GLU A 222 17.58 18.19 -35.27
CA GLU A 222 18.86 17.81 -35.90
C GLU A 222 19.04 18.30 -37.35
N VAL A 223 18.16 19.19 -37.87
CA VAL A 223 18.33 19.73 -39.25
C VAL A 223 18.44 21.26 -39.33
N GLN A 224 18.27 22.02 -38.24
CA GLN A 224 18.36 23.50 -38.31
C GLN A 224 19.70 24.13 -37.87
N MET A 225 20.71 23.35 -37.49
CA MET A 225 22.06 23.89 -37.20
C MET A 225 23.12 23.60 -38.28
N LEU A 226 22.73 23.09 -39.44
CA LEU A 226 23.63 22.90 -40.60
C LEU A 226 23.30 23.77 -41.82
N GLU A 227 22.30 24.66 -41.74
CA GLU A 227 22.03 25.65 -42.80
C GLU A 227 22.56 27.07 -42.48
N TYR A 228 23.34 27.24 -41.41
CA TYR A 228 23.97 28.53 -41.05
C TYR A 228 25.43 28.41 -40.59
N ALA A 229 26.20 27.50 -41.20
CA ALA A 229 27.66 27.46 -41.05
C ALA A 229 28.35 27.44 -42.42
#